data_AF-T1ASJ0-F1
#
_entry.id   AF-T1ASJ0-F1
#
_cell.length_a   1.000
_cell.length_b   1.000
_cell.length_c   1.000
_cell.angle_alpha   90.00
_cell.angle_beta   90.00
_cell.angle_gamma   90.00
#
_symmetry.space_group_name_H-M   'P 1'
#
loop_
_entity.id
_entity.type
_entity.pdbx_description
1 polymer ?
#
loop_
_entity_poly.entity_id
_entity_poly.type
_entity_poly.pdbx_seq_one_letter_code
_entity_poly.pdbx_strand_id
1 'polypeptide(L)' 'MMRVLVIDHEDSFAQNLVQELARQGADVHDLRSTRPFGDAAKLDPDAVLLSPGPGHPSDRRRTRLSRTILPEVGVVAA' A
#
# COMPACT_ATOMS: atom_id res chain seq x y z
N MET A 1 -16.66 7.35 -1.38
CA MET A 1 -15.30 7.89 -1.16
C MET A 1 -14.36 6.77 -1.55
N MET A 2 -13.33 7.02 -2.36
CA MET A 2 -12.43 5.95 -2.81
C MET A 2 -11.52 5.54 -1.65
N ARG A 3 -11.52 4.26 -1.28
CA ARG A 3 -10.67 3.69 -0.23
C ARG A 3 -9.34 3.27 -0.83
N VAL A 4 -8.26 3.92 -0.43
CA VAL A 4 -6.93 3.65 -0.94
C VAL A 4 -6.06 3.06 0.16
N LEU A 5 -5.52 1.88 -0.10
CA LEU A 5 -4.50 1.28 0.76
C LEU A 5 -3.10 1.65 0.24
N VAL A 6 -2.33 2.36 1.05
CA VAL A 6 -0.90 2.61 0.80
C VAL A 6 -0.08 1.52 1.50
N ILE A 7 0.67 0.75 0.73
CA ILE A 7 1.64 -0.22 1.26
C ILE A 7 3.02 0.44 1.29
N ASP A 8 3.48 0.72 2.51
CA ASP A 8 4.76 1.36 2.77
C ASP A 8 5.89 0.32 2.84
N HIS A 9 6.79 0.35 1.84
CA HIS A 9 7.99 -0.48 1.75
C HIS A 9 9.21 0.12 2.45
N GLU A 10 8.99 0.95 3.47
CA GLU A 10 9.99 1.75 4.18
C GLU A 10 10.50 2.93 3.35
N ASP A 11 9.56 3.65 2.73
CA ASP A 11 9.84 4.91 2.02
C ASP A 11 9.97 6.08 3.01
N SER A 12 10.91 6.97 2.74
CA SER A 12 11.02 8.25 3.47
C SER A 12 9.89 9.22 3.11
N PHE A 13 9.19 9.00 2.00
CA PHE A 13 8.15 9.91 1.49
C PHE A 13 6.74 9.31 1.45
N ALA A 14 6.51 8.10 2.00
CA ALA A 14 5.18 7.46 1.97
C ALA A 14 4.07 8.37 2.56
N GLN A 15 4.38 9.14 3.60
CA GLN A 15 3.41 10.05 4.23
C GLN A 15 3.01 11.22 3.33
N ASN A 16 3.87 11.65 2.39
CA ASN A 16 3.50 12.68 1.42
C ASN A 16 2.40 12.16 0.47
N LEU A 17 2.50 10.88 0.07
CA LEU A 17 1.48 10.23 -0.77
C LEU A 17 0.16 10.09 -0.01
N VAL A 18 0.20 9.66 1.26
CA VAL A 18 -0.98 9.56 2.12
C VAL A 18 -1.68 10.91 2.24
N GLN A 19 -0.93 11.98 2.55
CA GLN A 19 -1.47 13.32 2.70
C GLN A 19 -2.08 13.86 1.39
N GLU A 20 -1.42 13.64 0.26
CA GLU A 20 -1.90 14.12 -1.04
C GLU A 20 -3.16 13.39 -1.49
N LEU A 21 -3.25 12.06 -1.29
CA LEU A 21 -4.45 11.28 -1.56
C LEU A 21 -5.62 11.72 -0.65
N ALA A 22 -5.36 11.92 0.63
CA ALA A 22 -6.37 12.40 1.59
C ALA A 22 -6.87 13.81 1.21
N ARG A 23 -5.96 14.70 0.77
CA ARG A 23 -6.32 16.04 0.28
C ARG A 23 -7.24 15.99 -0.94
N GLN A 24 -7.09 14.98 -1.80
CA GLN A 24 -7.96 14.74 -2.95
C GLN A 24 -9.29 14.07 -2.58
N GLY A 25 -9.52 13.78 -1.30
CA GLY A 25 -10.77 13.21 -0.79
C GLY A 25 -10.84 11.68 -0.83
N ALA A 26 -9.70 10.99 -0.88
CA ALA A 26 -9.65 9.55 -0.66
C ALA A 26 -9.75 9.22 0.85
N ASP A 27 -10.33 8.07 1.17
CA ASP A 27 -10.25 7.45 2.48
C ASP A 27 -8.98 6.58 2.51
N VAL A 28 -7.93 7.07 3.16
CA VAL A 28 -6.58 6.50 3.03
C VAL A 28 -6.22 5.69 4.26
N HIS A 29 -5.78 4.47 4.06
CA HIS A 29 -5.17 3.62 5.08
C HIS A 29 -3.73 3.30 4.67
N ASP A 30 -2.77 3.43 5.58
CA ASP A 30 -1.39 3.02 5.34
C ASP A 30 -0.98 1.82 6.19
N LEU A 31 -0.29 0.86 5.56
CA LEU A 31 0.25 -0.33 6.22
C LEU A 31 1.69 -0.55 5.79
N ARG A 32 2.56 -0.88 6.75
CA ARG A 32 3.90 -1.38 6.42
C ARG A 32 3.80 -2.69 5.63
N SER A 33 4.65 -2.85 4.63
CA SER A 33 4.73 -4.03 3.76
C SER A 33 4.99 -5.36 4.50
N THR A 34 5.50 -5.28 5.73
CA THR A 34 5.76 -6.43 6.61
C THR A 34 4.54 -6.84 7.46
N ARG A 35 3.43 -6.11 7.39
CA ARG A 35 2.19 -6.47 8.09
C ARG A 35 1.52 -7.69 7.46
N PRO A 36 0.76 -8.48 8.25
CA PRO A 36 -0.02 -9.60 7.73
C PRO A 36 -1.06 -9.17 6.70
N PHE A 37 -1.31 -10.02 5.70
CA PHE A 37 -2.38 -9.81 4.70
C PHE A 37 -3.76 -9.61 5.31
N GLY A 38 -4.06 -10.30 6.42
CA GLY A 38 -5.34 -10.15 7.11
C GLY A 38 -5.62 -8.74 7.65
N ASP A 39 -4.59 -7.90 7.85
CA ASP A 39 -4.78 -6.51 8.23
C ASP A 39 -5.23 -5.68 7.03
N ALA A 40 -4.64 -5.93 5.85
CA ALA A 40 -4.99 -5.26 4.61
C ALA A 40 -6.37 -5.70 4.06
N ALA A 41 -6.68 -7.01 4.12
CA ALA A 41 -7.93 -7.56 3.61
C ALA A 41 -9.17 -7.02 4.34
N LYS A 42 -9.06 -6.71 5.63
CA LYS A 42 -10.16 -6.12 6.42
C LYS A 42 -10.53 -4.70 6.01
N LEU A 43 -9.64 -4.01 5.29
CA LEU A 43 -9.84 -2.63 4.86
C LEU A 43 -10.70 -2.54 3.59
N ASP A 44 -10.87 -3.66 2.87
CA ASP A 44 -11.64 -3.72 1.62
C ASP A 44 -11.31 -2.54 0.66
N PRO A 45 -10.03 -2.35 0.27
CA PRO A 45 -9.62 -1.18 -0.49
C PRO A 45 -10.07 -1.27 -1.95
N ASP A 46 -10.45 -0.12 -2.53
CA ASP A 46 -10.82 -0.02 -3.95
C ASP A 46 -9.57 0.07 -4.85
N ALA A 47 -8.46 0.56 -4.31
CA ALA A 47 -7.17 0.66 -4.99
C ALA A 47 -6.00 0.47 -4.00
N VAL A 48 -4.89 -0.05 -4.51
CA VAL A 48 -3.63 -0.17 -3.76
C VAL A 48 -2.55 0.72 -4.39
N LEU A 49 -1.90 1.53 -3.55
CA LEU A 49 -0.69 2.28 -3.88
C LEU A 49 0.52 1.61 -3.22
N LEU A 50 1.56 1.30 -3.99
CA LEU A 50 2.81 0.78 -3.45
C LEU A 50 3.82 1.92 -3.34
N SER A 51 4.31 2.22 -2.14
CA SER A 51 5.47 3.12 -2.02
C SER A 51 6.72 2.41 -2.55
N PRO A 52 7.74 3.15 -3.05
CA PRO A 52 9.07 2.60 -3.21
C PRO A 52 9.66 2.22 -1.84
N GLY A 53 10.84 1.61 -1.85
CA GLY A 53 11.52 1.24 -0.61
C GLY A 53 12.91 0.68 -0.89
N PRO A 54 13.80 0.64 0.12
CA PRO A 54 15.14 0.11 -0.04
C PRO A 54 15.13 -1.41 -0.28
N GLY A 55 16.19 -1.91 -0.92
CA GLY A 55 16.39 -3.32 -1.20
C GLY A 55 15.94 -3.71 -2.61
N HIS A 56 15.58 -4.99 -2.79
CA HIS A 56 15.24 -5.55 -4.10
C HIS A 56 13.88 -6.26 -4.07
N PRO A 57 13.03 -6.17 -5.11
CA PRO A 57 11.72 -6.82 -5.17
C PRO A 57 11.74 -8.36 -5.05
N SER A 58 12.92 -8.98 -5.14
CA SER A 58 13.09 -10.41 -4.86
C SER A 58 13.02 -10.75 -3.37
N ASP A 59 13.17 -9.77 -2.47
CA ASP A 59 12.97 -9.95 -1.04
C ASP A 59 11.50 -10.26 -0.74
N ARG A 60 11.24 -11.54 -0.45
CA ARG A 60 9.90 -12.04 -0.15
C ARG A 60 9.36 -11.56 1.18
N ARG A 61 10.19 -11.13 2.14
CA ARG A 61 9.66 -10.58 3.40
C ARG A 61 9.03 -9.21 3.17
N ARG A 62 9.67 -8.38 2.34
CA ARG A 62 9.21 -7.03 1.98
C ARG A 62 8.08 -7.04 0.95
N THR A 63 8.03 -8.03 0.06
CA THR A 63 7.06 -8.06 -1.04
C THR A 63 5.89 -9.02 -0.83
N ARG A 64 5.83 -9.74 0.29
CA ARG A 64 4.75 -10.73 0.51
C ARG A 64 3.37 -10.07 0.45
N LEU A 65 3.17 -8.99 1.20
CA LEU A 65 1.87 -8.34 1.31
C LEU A 65 1.37 -7.85 -0.04
N SER A 66 2.18 -7.07 -0.76
CA SER A 66 1.85 -6.57 -2.09
C SER A 66 1.56 -7.74 -3.03
N ARG A 67 2.43 -8.75 -3.13
CA ARG A 67 2.20 -9.90 -4.01
C ARG A 67 0.92 -10.69 -3.70
N THR A 68 0.47 -10.71 -2.45
CA THR A 68 -0.77 -11.37 -2.05
C THR A 68 -2.01 -10.54 -2.40
N ILE A 69 -1.97 -9.20 -2.28
CA ILE A 69 -3.16 -8.36 -2.45
C ILE A 69 -3.39 -7.89 -3.89
N LEU A 70 -2.33 -7.74 -4.69
CA LEU A 70 -2.43 -7.21 -6.07
C LEU A 70 -3.36 -8.02 -6.99
N PRO A 71 -3.51 -9.35 -6.86
CA PRO A 71 -4.50 -10.10 -7.65
C PRO A 71 -5.96 -9.79 -7.28
N GLU A 72 -6.21 -9.26 -6.09
CA GLU A 72 -7.56 -9.04 -5.53
C GLU A 72 -8.07 -7.61 -5.80
N VAL A 73 -7.18 -6.65 -6.08
CA VAL A 73 -7.48 -5.20 -6.11
C VAL A 73 -6.76 -4.50 -7.27
N GLY A 74 -7.38 -3.48 -7.85
CA GLY A 74 -6.74 -2.61 -8.85
C GLY A 74 -5.48 -1.91 -8.31
N VAL A 75 -4.42 -1.87 -9.13
CA VAL A 75 -3.08 -1.44 -8.71
C VAL A 75 -2.67 -0.13 -9.37
N VAL A 76 -2.18 0.81 -8.56
CA VAL A 76 -1.47 2.00 -9.04
C VAL A 76 -0.07 2.00 -8.41
N ALA A 77 0.97 1.98 -9.24
CA ALA A 77 2.35 2.09 -8.78
C ALA A 77 2.79 3.56 -8.83
N ALA A 78 3.46 4.02 -7.78
CA ALA A 78 4.10 5.35 -7.71
C ALA A 78 5.57 5.28 -8.14
#